data_AF-A0A1G3QIU3-F1
#
_entry.id   AF-A0A1G3QIU3-F1
#
_cell.length_a   1.000
_cell.length_b   1.000
_cell.length_c   1.000
_cell.angle_alpha   90.00
_cell.angle_beta   90.00
_cell.angle_gamma   90.00
#
_symmetry.space_group_name_H-M   'P 1'
#
loop_
_entity.id
_entity.type
_entity.pdbx_description
1 polymer ?
#
loop_
_entity_poly.entity_id
_entity_poly.type
_entity_poly.pdbx_seq_one_letter_code
_entity_poly.pdbx_strand_id
1 'polypeptide(L)'
;MKRFFLMTILLLFAAANGQEKIDTKTISAIPGGYENMTWGTKLSNAIDKIKGKIVFTDEKSIILSKEGELEYHYGFFYVDPTLESADAVKDSGKKEEEKKPGEQEKADEGTLFYVALKFPYLTMAEVKKRIEDKYGPCTNENLHKNQGALAWNGNQTIIVMWVDRYEDKPYCRRITYVDKKITKELSDYQFRVFNRVELAILRQMGI
;
A
#
# COMPACT_ATOMS: atom_id res chain seq x y z
N MET A 1 9.70 63.11 -4.73
CA MET A 1 9.78 61.84 -5.47
C MET A 1 10.75 60.84 -4.80
N LYS A 2 10.46 60.36 -3.58
CA LYS A 2 11.32 59.37 -2.87
C LYS A 2 10.54 58.31 -2.07
N ARG A 3 9.21 58.24 -2.20
CA ARG A 3 8.36 57.28 -1.49
C ARG A 3 7.73 56.19 -2.38
N PHE A 4 7.96 56.25 -3.69
CA PHE A 4 7.42 55.26 -4.63
C PHE A 4 8.39 54.12 -4.96
N PHE A 5 9.66 54.21 -4.55
CA PHE A 5 10.68 53.21 -4.90
C PHE A 5 10.83 52.09 -3.86
N LEU A 6 10.26 52.25 -2.67
CA LEU A 6 10.37 51.26 -1.59
C LEU A 6 9.30 50.15 -1.65
N MET A 7 8.19 50.37 -2.37
CA MET A 7 7.10 49.37 -2.44
C MET A 7 7.32 48.30 -3.52
N THR A 8 8.12 48.58 -4.54
CA THR A 8 8.43 47.61 -5.60
C THR A 8 9.44 46.56 -5.15
N ILE A 9 10.30 46.87 -4.18
CA ILE A 9 11.29 45.91 -3.64
C ILE A 9 10.65 44.92 -2.66
N LEU A 10 9.56 45.29 -1.98
CA LEU A 10 8.84 44.38 -1.08
C LEU A 10 8.02 43.31 -1.84
N LEU A 11 7.58 43.63 -3.07
CA LEU A 11 6.84 42.70 -3.94
C LEU A 11 7.74 41.68 -4.64
N LEU A 12 9.04 41.94 -4.75
CA LEU A 12 10.02 41.00 -5.32
C LEU A 12 10.49 39.94 -4.31
N PHE A 13 10.42 40.21 -3.00
CA PHE A 13 10.77 39.22 -1.97
C PHE A 13 9.65 38.21 -1.68
N ALA A 14 8.39 38.54 -1.99
CA ALA A 14 7.27 37.60 -1.83
C ALA A 14 7.26 36.49 -2.90
N ALA A 15 7.94 36.67 -4.02
CA ALA A 15 8.06 35.66 -5.08
C ALA A 15 9.24 34.68 -4.86
N ALA A 16 10.10 34.92 -3.87
CA ALA A 16 11.33 34.17 -3.65
C ALA A 16 11.25 33.11 -2.53
N ASN A 17 10.14 33.04 -1.79
CA ASN A 17 9.94 32.02 -0.75
C ASN A 17 9.03 30.89 -1.26
N GLY A 18 9.66 29.77 -1.61
CA GLY A 18 9.15 28.47 -1.14
C GLY A 18 8.12 27.74 -1.99
N GLN A 19 8.10 27.88 -3.31
CA GLN A 19 7.67 26.74 -4.14
C GLN A 19 8.93 26.08 -4.68
N GLU A 20 9.41 25.04 -3.98
CA GLU A 20 10.19 23.99 -4.65
C GLU A 20 9.40 23.62 -5.91
N LYS A 21 10.02 23.83 -7.08
CA LYS A 21 9.45 23.33 -8.33
C LYS A 21 9.30 21.83 -8.15
N ILE A 22 8.07 21.39 -7.93
CA ILE A 22 7.72 19.98 -7.98
C ILE A 22 8.19 19.49 -9.36
N ASP A 23 9.25 18.70 -9.37
CA ASP A 23 9.89 18.27 -10.60
C ASP A 23 8.83 17.54 -11.45
N THR A 24 8.61 18.02 -12.67
CA THR A 24 7.72 17.36 -13.65
C THR A 24 8.12 15.90 -13.85
N LYS A 25 9.41 15.59 -13.61
CA LYS A 25 9.96 14.25 -13.55
C LYS A 25 9.29 13.40 -12.46
N THR A 26 9.10 13.90 -11.24
CA THR A 26 8.42 13.19 -10.13
C THR A 26 6.96 12.90 -10.44
N ILE A 27 6.24 13.89 -11.00
CA ILE A 27 4.84 13.72 -11.42
C ILE A 27 4.73 12.69 -12.54
N SER A 28 5.67 12.66 -13.50
CA SER A 28 5.74 11.65 -14.57
C SER A 28 6.25 10.29 -14.08
N ALA A 29 6.96 10.28 -12.95
CA ALA A 29 7.56 9.10 -12.36
C ALA A 29 6.61 8.33 -11.45
N ILE A 30 5.45 8.87 -11.00
CA ILE A 30 4.42 8.11 -10.25
C ILE A 30 3.92 6.93 -11.11
N PRO A 31 4.53 5.74 -11.04
CA PRO A 31 4.03 4.60 -11.78
C PRO A 31 2.78 4.14 -11.05
N GLY A 32 1.92 3.32 -11.65
CA GLY A 32 0.82 2.70 -10.91
C GLY A 32 1.27 1.70 -9.85
N GLY A 33 2.50 1.78 -9.32
CA GLY A 33 3.01 1.06 -8.16
C GLY A 33 3.20 -0.43 -8.32
N TYR A 34 2.10 -1.11 -8.59
CA TYR A 34 2.00 -2.55 -8.77
C TYR A 34 2.20 -2.98 -10.23
N GLU A 35 2.24 -2.07 -11.21
CA GLU A 35 2.20 -2.44 -12.65
C GLU A 35 3.29 -3.41 -13.13
N ASN A 36 4.44 -3.43 -12.46
CA ASN A 36 5.53 -4.34 -12.77
C ASN A 36 5.33 -5.76 -12.20
N MET A 37 4.27 -5.95 -11.41
CA MET A 37 4.00 -7.16 -10.65
C MET A 37 2.53 -7.54 -10.71
N THR A 38 2.26 -8.84 -10.67
CA THR A 38 0.90 -9.35 -10.60
C THR A 38 0.54 -9.61 -9.14
N TRP A 39 -0.70 -9.34 -8.74
CA TRP A 39 -1.19 -9.76 -7.43
C TRP A 39 -1.01 -11.27 -7.24
N GLY A 40 -0.66 -11.68 -6.02
CA GLY A 40 -0.33 -13.08 -5.73
C GLY A 40 1.11 -13.48 -6.07
N THR A 41 1.93 -12.58 -6.64
CA THR A 41 3.37 -12.87 -6.87
C THR A 41 4.05 -13.15 -5.54
N LYS A 42 4.76 -14.28 -5.46
CA LYS A 42 5.49 -14.67 -4.26
C LYS A 42 6.69 -13.76 -3.99
N LEU A 43 7.09 -13.63 -2.73
CA LEU A 43 8.16 -12.72 -2.31
C LEU A 43 9.48 -12.98 -3.06
N SER A 44 9.91 -14.24 -3.18
CA SER A 44 11.13 -14.61 -3.93
C SER A 44 11.13 -14.10 -5.36
N ASN A 45 10.00 -14.26 -6.06
CA ASN A 45 9.80 -13.84 -7.44
C ASN A 45 9.55 -12.33 -7.62
N ALA A 46 9.27 -11.62 -6.52
CA ALA A 46 9.01 -10.20 -6.55
C ALA A 46 10.30 -9.37 -6.52
N ILE A 47 11.36 -9.87 -5.86
CA ILE A 47 12.63 -9.15 -5.64
C ILE A 47 13.18 -8.56 -6.95
N ASP A 48 13.23 -9.36 -8.02
CA ASP A 48 13.79 -8.94 -9.32
C ASP A 48 12.90 -7.93 -10.08
N LYS A 49 11.65 -7.76 -9.67
CA LYS A 49 10.64 -6.90 -10.33
C LYS A 49 10.37 -5.60 -9.57
N ILE A 50 10.98 -5.43 -8.41
CA ILE A 50 10.83 -4.25 -7.56
C ILE A 50 11.44 -3.03 -8.22
N LYS A 51 10.71 -1.91 -8.16
CA LYS A 51 11.23 -0.62 -8.63
C LYS A 51 12.16 0.00 -7.60
N GLY A 52 13.20 0.67 -8.07
CA GLY A 52 14.17 1.35 -7.20
C GLY A 52 15.09 0.39 -6.46
N LYS A 53 15.90 0.96 -5.56
CA LYS A 53 16.85 0.21 -4.74
C LYS A 53 16.17 -0.27 -3.47
N ILE A 54 16.26 -1.58 -3.17
CA ILE A 54 15.76 -2.15 -1.92
C ILE A 54 16.54 -1.54 -0.74
N VAL A 55 15.80 -1.00 0.23
CA VAL A 55 16.34 -0.38 1.45
C VAL A 55 16.10 -1.27 2.66
N PHE A 56 15.00 -2.03 2.66
CA PHE A 56 14.64 -2.92 3.75
C PHE A 56 13.80 -4.09 3.25
N THR A 57 13.97 -5.25 3.88
CA THR A 57 13.09 -6.42 3.74
C THR A 57 13.03 -7.16 5.08
N ASP A 58 11.86 -7.69 5.43
CA ASP A 58 11.64 -8.51 6.63
C ASP A 58 11.53 -10.02 6.32
N GLU A 59 12.07 -10.44 5.17
CA GLU A 59 12.09 -11.81 4.62
C GLU A 59 10.72 -12.44 4.30
N LYS A 60 9.62 -11.99 4.91
CA LYS A 60 8.31 -12.69 4.81
C LYS A 60 7.13 -11.81 4.41
N SER A 61 7.11 -10.52 4.76
CA SER A 61 5.90 -9.70 4.66
C SER A 61 6.07 -8.32 4.04
N ILE A 62 7.25 -7.73 4.02
CA ILE A 62 7.46 -6.35 3.57
C ILE A 62 8.76 -6.24 2.79
N ILE A 63 8.70 -5.51 1.67
CA ILE A 63 9.87 -4.97 1.00
C ILE A 63 9.69 -3.46 0.83
N LEU A 64 10.69 -2.69 1.23
CA LEU A 64 10.76 -1.25 1.02
C LEU A 64 11.85 -0.94 0.00
N SER A 65 11.52 -0.15 -1.01
CA SER A 65 12.49 0.32 -2.00
C SER A 65 12.35 1.81 -2.26
N LYS A 66 13.43 2.44 -2.76
CA LYS A 66 13.49 3.87 -3.05
C LYS A 66 14.03 4.16 -4.44
N GLU A 67 13.42 5.12 -5.12
CA GLU A 67 13.84 5.64 -6.42
C GLU A 67 13.78 7.17 -6.40
N GLY A 68 14.91 7.82 -6.14
CA GLY A 68 14.96 9.26 -5.88
C GLY A 68 14.11 9.62 -4.65
N GLU A 69 13.12 10.49 -4.85
CA GLU A 69 12.17 10.93 -3.83
C GLU A 69 10.97 9.98 -3.63
N LEU A 70 10.86 8.92 -4.45
CA LEU A 70 9.77 7.95 -4.36
C LEU A 70 10.17 6.81 -3.42
N GLU A 71 9.26 6.44 -2.52
CA GLU A 71 9.41 5.31 -1.61
C GLU A 71 8.26 4.32 -1.84
N TYR A 72 8.59 3.08 -2.21
CA TYR A 72 7.65 2.00 -2.47
C TYR A 72 7.61 1.04 -1.28
N HIS A 73 6.40 0.64 -0.91
CA HIS A 73 6.10 -0.27 0.19
C HIS A 73 5.34 -1.45 -0.39
N TYR A 74 5.98 -2.60 -0.52
CA TYR A 74 5.38 -3.84 -1.00
C TYR A 74 5.01 -4.71 0.19
N GLY A 75 3.74 -5.09 0.31
CA GLY A 75 3.22 -5.95 1.35
C GLY A 75 2.83 -7.31 0.81
N PHE A 76 3.33 -8.34 1.49
CA PHE A 76 3.15 -9.75 1.17
C PHE A 76 2.32 -10.41 2.27
N PHE A 77 1.26 -11.09 1.88
CA PHE A 77 0.41 -11.84 2.78
C PHE A 77 1.03 -13.21 3.01
N TYR A 78 1.50 -13.42 4.24
CA TYR A 78 2.05 -14.68 4.70
C TYR A 78 1.07 -15.35 5.65
N VAL A 79 0.79 -16.63 5.39
CA VAL A 79 -0.05 -17.49 6.23
C VAL A 79 0.88 -18.46 6.94
N ASP A 80 0.82 -18.49 8.28
CA ASP A 80 1.66 -19.38 9.06
C ASP A 80 1.18 -20.84 8.90
N PRO A 81 2.01 -21.74 8.33
CA PRO A 81 1.64 -23.14 8.12
C PRO A 81 1.33 -23.90 9.42
N THR A 82 1.90 -23.48 10.54
CA THR A 82 1.65 -24.09 11.87
C THR A 82 0.25 -23.79 12.38
N LEU A 83 -0.36 -22.70 11.89
CA LEU A 83 -1.71 -22.31 12.26
C LEU A 83 -2.75 -23.04 11.41
N GLU A 84 -2.50 -23.23 10.11
CA GLU A 84 -3.39 -23.98 9.22
C GLU A 84 -3.44 -25.48 9.54
N SER A 85 -2.31 -26.10 9.87
CA SER A 85 -2.24 -27.54 10.16
C SER A 85 -2.96 -27.94 11.45
N ALA A 86 -3.14 -27.02 12.39
CA ALA A 86 -3.87 -27.29 13.64
C ALA A 86 -5.39 -27.33 13.47
N ASP A 87 -5.94 -26.69 12.42
CA ASP A 87 -7.37 -26.70 12.12
C ASP A 87 -7.77 -28.00 11.39
N ALA A 88 -6.90 -28.54 10.54
CA ALA A 88 -7.11 -29.83 9.87
C ALA A 88 -7.23 -31.00 10.88
N VAL A 89 -6.54 -30.93 12.01
CA VAL A 89 -6.54 -31.99 13.04
C VAL A 89 -7.83 -32.01 13.87
N LYS A 90 -8.60 -30.91 13.91
CA LYS A 90 -9.84 -30.86 14.70
C LYS A 90 -11.08 -31.37 13.96
N ASP A 91 -11.05 -31.44 12.63
CA ASP A 91 -12.20 -31.88 11.84
C ASP A 91 -12.08 -33.34 11.33
N SER A 92 -10.88 -33.93 11.41
CA SER A 92 -10.66 -35.33 11.04
C SER A 92 -10.36 -36.19 12.27
N GLY A 93 -11.42 -36.63 12.95
CA GLY A 93 -11.38 -37.90 13.68
C GLY A 93 -11.28 -39.06 12.69
N LYS A 94 -10.14 -39.25 12.00
CA LYS A 94 -9.85 -40.44 11.19
C LYS A 94 -8.35 -40.60 10.96
N LYS A 95 -7.96 -41.87 10.99
CA LYS A 95 -6.63 -42.47 11.07
C LYS A 95 -5.62 -41.96 10.05
N GLU A 96 -4.35 -42.08 10.44
CA GLU A 96 -3.16 -42.14 9.58
C GLU A 96 -3.45 -42.87 8.27
N GLU A 97 -3.46 -42.13 7.16
CA GLU A 97 -3.25 -42.67 5.83
C GLU A 97 -2.11 -41.90 5.15
N GLU A 98 -1.25 -42.67 4.52
CA GLU A 98 0.03 -42.30 3.93
C GLU A 98 -0.11 -41.11 2.95
N LYS A 99 0.81 -40.15 3.09
CA LYS A 99 0.99 -39.04 2.16
C LYS A 99 1.22 -39.57 0.74
N LYS A 100 0.26 -39.29 -0.16
CA LYS A 100 0.50 -39.36 -1.60
C LYS A 100 1.49 -38.26 -2.01
N PRO A 101 2.52 -38.57 -2.81
CA PRO A 101 3.47 -37.57 -3.30
C PRO A 101 2.79 -36.76 -4.42
N GLY A 102 2.44 -35.52 -4.13
CA GLY A 102 1.79 -34.62 -5.09
C GLY A 102 1.24 -33.32 -4.52
N GLU A 103 1.15 -33.17 -3.19
CA GLU A 103 0.87 -31.88 -2.57
C GLU A 103 2.11 -30.99 -2.66
N GLN A 104 2.07 -30.14 -3.68
CA GLN A 104 2.88 -28.96 -3.89
C GLN A 104 3.15 -28.28 -2.54
N GLU A 105 4.41 -28.29 -2.09
CA GLU A 105 4.86 -27.57 -0.90
C GLU A 105 4.23 -26.17 -0.93
N LYS A 106 3.35 -25.87 0.03
CA LYS A 106 2.97 -24.48 0.30
C LYS A 106 4.27 -23.79 0.67
N ALA A 107 4.83 -23.07 -0.30
CA ALA A 107 6.07 -22.35 -0.09
C ALA A 107 5.89 -21.43 1.12
N ASP A 108 6.84 -21.50 2.07
CA ASP A 108 6.94 -20.65 3.26
C ASP A 108 7.32 -19.22 2.83
N GLU A 109 6.44 -18.56 2.08
CA GLU A 109 6.66 -17.21 1.58
C GLU A 109 5.33 -16.47 1.35
N GLY A 110 5.36 -15.16 1.58
CA GLY A 110 4.20 -14.31 1.40
C GLY A 110 3.88 -14.03 -0.07
N THR A 111 2.63 -13.65 -0.35
CA THR A 111 2.14 -13.28 -1.68
C THR A 111 1.75 -11.80 -1.75
N LEU A 112 2.16 -11.10 -2.82
CA LEU A 112 1.95 -9.66 -2.97
C LEU A 112 0.46 -9.33 -3.03
N PHE A 113 0.02 -8.43 -2.15
CA PHE A 113 -1.38 -7.95 -2.11
C PHE A 113 -1.51 -6.44 -1.86
N TYR A 114 -0.42 -5.80 -1.45
CA TYR A 114 -0.40 -4.40 -1.07
C TYR A 114 0.80 -3.70 -1.71
N VAL A 115 0.56 -2.54 -2.31
CA VAL A 115 1.63 -1.64 -2.73
C VAL A 115 1.27 -0.22 -2.33
N ALA A 116 2.13 0.46 -1.57
CA ALA A 116 2.00 1.89 -1.33
C ALA A 116 3.17 2.67 -1.89
N LEU A 117 2.85 3.82 -2.47
CA LEU A 117 3.78 4.77 -3.04
C LEU A 117 3.71 6.02 -2.19
N LYS A 118 4.83 6.37 -1.57
CA LYS A 118 5.01 7.62 -0.86
C LYS A 118 5.91 8.53 -1.68
N PHE A 119 5.57 9.81 -1.67
CA PHE A 119 6.28 10.84 -2.41
C PHE A 119 6.13 12.19 -1.70
N PRO A 120 6.98 13.19 -2.03
CA PRO A 120 6.80 14.56 -1.56
C PRO A 120 5.41 15.08 -1.90
N TYR A 121 4.85 16.02 -1.14
CA TYR A 121 3.50 16.53 -1.37
C TYR A 121 3.29 16.99 -2.82
N LEU A 122 2.48 16.23 -3.56
CA LEU A 122 2.09 16.55 -4.94
C LEU A 122 0.69 17.15 -4.96
N THR A 123 0.38 18.01 -5.91
CA THR A 123 -0.96 18.59 -5.97
C THR A 123 -2.00 17.49 -6.20
N MET A 124 -3.11 17.53 -5.46
CA MET A 124 -4.17 16.53 -5.60
C MET A 124 -4.69 16.44 -7.04
N ALA A 125 -4.81 17.57 -7.72
CA ALA A 125 -5.37 17.65 -9.07
C ALA A 125 -4.53 16.89 -10.11
N GLU A 126 -3.21 17.03 -10.07
CA GLU A 126 -2.30 16.36 -11.00
C GLU A 126 -2.30 14.84 -10.79
N VAL A 127 -2.24 14.41 -9.52
CA VAL A 127 -2.26 12.99 -9.18
C VAL A 127 -3.61 12.35 -9.52
N LYS A 128 -4.72 13.02 -9.17
CA LYS A 128 -6.08 12.56 -9.49
C LYS A 128 -6.24 12.37 -10.99
N LYS A 129 -5.89 13.38 -11.80
CA LYS A 129 -5.99 13.30 -13.26
C LYS A 129 -5.22 12.10 -13.81
N ARG A 130 -3.99 11.86 -13.32
CA ARG A 130 -3.18 10.74 -13.79
C ARG A 130 -3.78 9.37 -13.44
N ILE A 131 -4.39 9.24 -12.25
CA ILE A 131 -5.10 8.01 -11.87
C ILE A 131 -6.34 7.85 -12.74
N GLU A 132 -7.10 8.93 -12.98
CA GLU A 132 -8.32 8.91 -13.79
C GLU A 132 -8.06 8.59 -15.26
N ASP A 133 -6.98 9.13 -15.84
CA ASP A 133 -6.56 8.83 -17.22
C ASP A 133 -6.28 7.32 -17.41
N LYS A 134 -5.88 6.61 -16.35
CA LYS A 134 -5.51 5.19 -16.41
C LYS A 134 -6.62 4.25 -15.96
N TYR A 135 -7.35 4.60 -14.90
CA TYR A 135 -8.29 3.71 -14.22
C TYR A 135 -9.75 4.16 -14.34
N GLY A 136 -10.01 5.30 -15.00
CA GLY A 136 -11.32 5.90 -15.12
C GLY A 136 -11.69 6.78 -13.92
N PRO A 137 -12.93 7.29 -13.87
CA PRO A 137 -13.34 8.28 -12.87
C PRO A 137 -13.29 7.72 -11.44
N CYS A 138 -13.07 8.60 -10.47
CA CYS A 138 -13.12 8.27 -9.05
C CYS A 138 -14.45 7.63 -8.66
N THR A 139 -14.41 6.54 -7.90
CA THR A 139 -15.62 5.79 -7.50
C THR A 139 -16.15 6.20 -6.14
N ASN A 140 -15.28 6.59 -5.22
CA ASN A 140 -15.62 6.96 -3.85
C ASN A 140 -14.73 8.12 -3.39
N GLU A 141 -15.32 9.10 -2.72
CA GLU A 141 -14.61 10.25 -2.21
C GLU A 141 -15.05 10.53 -0.78
N ASN A 142 -14.07 10.67 0.12
CA ASN A 142 -14.28 11.09 1.50
C ASN A 142 -13.28 12.21 1.80
N LEU A 143 -13.55 13.38 1.24
CA LEU A 143 -12.80 14.60 1.51
C LEU A 143 -13.57 15.51 2.45
N HIS A 144 -12.93 15.91 3.54
CA HIS A 144 -13.44 16.90 4.47
C HIS A 144 -12.35 17.94 4.77
N LYS A 145 -12.63 19.22 4.48
CA LYS A 145 -11.67 20.33 4.62
C LYS A 145 -10.32 20.04 3.95
N ASN A 146 -10.33 19.65 2.67
CA ASN A 146 -9.13 19.37 1.86
C ASN A 146 -8.24 18.24 2.40
N GLN A 147 -8.80 17.35 3.22
CA GLN A 147 -8.12 16.19 3.78
C GLN A 147 -9.02 14.96 3.70
N GLY A 148 -8.42 13.78 3.52
CA GLY A 148 -9.14 12.51 3.51
C GLY A 148 -8.60 11.58 2.43
N ALA A 149 -9.51 10.92 1.71
CA ALA A 149 -9.12 9.97 0.67
C ALA A 149 -10.08 9.98 -0.53
N LEU A 150 -9.51 9.70 -1.69
CA LEU A 150 -10.25 9.30 -2.90
C LEU A 150 -9.94 7.85 -3.19
N ALA A 151 -10.93 7.11 -3.69
CA ALA A 151 -10.78 5.71 -4.02
C ALA A 151 -11.35 5.34 -5.39
N TRP A 152 -10.62 4.48 -6.09
CA TRP A 152 -11.01 3.84 -7.33
C TRP A 152 -11.17 2.36 -7.07
N ASN A 153 -12.40 1.90 -7.20
CA ASN A 153 -12.81 0.56 -6.89
C ASN A 153 -12.92 -0.25 -8.18
N GLY A 154 -11.79 -0.74 -8.69
CA GLY A 154 -11.75 -1.61 -9.87
C GLY A 154 -12.20 -3.04 -9.57
N ASN A 155 -12.26 -3.91 -10.58
CA ASN A 155 -12.75 -5.29 -10.36
C ASN A 155 -11.91 -6.08 -9.36
N GLN A 156 -10.58 -6.04 -9.50
CA GLN A 156 -9.64 -6.77 -8.65
C GLN A 156 -8.88 -5.87 -7.68
N THR A 157 -8.63 -4.61 -8.05
CA THR A 157 -7.76 -3.69 -7.30
C THR A 157 -8.54 -2.51 -6.76
N ILE A 158 -8.27 -2.14 -5.52
CA ILE A 158 -8.68 -0.87 -4.92
C ILE A 158 -7.48 0.05 -4.92
N ILE A 159 -7.65 1.25 -5.46
CA ILE A 159 -6.65 2.31 -5.43
C ILE A 159 -7.15 3.38 -4.48
N VAL A 160 -6.34 3.81 -3.52
CA VAL A 160 -6.66 4.85 -2.55
C VAL A 160 -5.62 5.94 -2.64
N MET A 161 -6.04 7.14 -3.00
CA MET A 161 -5.22 8.35 -2.94
C MET A 161 -5.48 9.05 -1.61
N TRP A 162 -4.45 9.16 -0.78
CA TRP A 162 -4.50 9.87 0.49
C TRP A 162 -4.17 11.34 0.27
N VAL A 163 -5.08 12.20 0.72
CA VAL A 163 -4.99 13.66 0.58
C VAL A 163 -4.84 14.28 1.95
N ASP A 164 -3.80 15.09 2.12
CA ASP A 164 -3.58 15.92 3.29
C ASP A 164 -3.74 17.40 2.92
N ARG A 165 -4.16 18.19 3.89
CA ARG A 165 -4.21 19.64 3.76
C ARG A 165 -2.88 20.24 4.21
N TYR A 166 -2.24 21.01 3.34
CA TYR A 166 -1.07 21.82 3.65
C TYR A 166 -1.30 23.25 3.14
N GLU A 167 -1.10 24.24 4.00
CA GLU A 167 -1.39 25.66 3.69
C GLU A 167 -2.79 25.86 3.04
N ASP A 168 -3.80 25.20 3.62
CA ASP A 168 -5.19 25.16 3.16
C ASP A 168 -5.42 24.61 1.73
N LYS A 169 -4.41 24.02 1.09
CA LYS A 169 -4.51 23.37 -0.21
C LYS A 169 -4.44 21.83 -0.08
N PRO A 170 -5.13 21.07 -0.95
CA PRO A 170 -5.09 19.62 -0.95
C PRO A 170 -3.87 19.07 -1.68
N TYR A 171 -3.08 18.26 -1.00
CA TYR A 171 -1.92 17.58 -1.56
C TYR A 171 -2.02 16.07 -1.37
N CYS A 172 -1.61 15.32 -2.38
CA CYS A 172 -1.43 13.88 -2.25
C CYS A 172 -0.07 13.58 -1.62
N ARG A 173 -0.08 12.71 -0.61
CA ARG A 173 1.12 12.21 0.08
C ARG A 173 1.43 10.76 -0.24
N ARG A 174 0.39 9.98 -0.51
CA ARG A 174 0.49 8.54 -0.69
C ARG A 174 -0.61 8.01 -1.59
N ILE A 175 -0.26 7.07 -2.45
CA ILE A 175 -1.22 6.23 -3.15
C ILE A 175 -1.05 4.81 -2.63
N THR A 176 -2.16 4.11 -2.41
CA THR A 176 -2.19 2.73 -1.95
C THR A 176 -2.97 1.88 -2.95
N TYR A 177 -2.41 0.75 -3.32
CA TYR A 177 -2.98 -0.24 -4.22
C TYR A 177 -3.16 -1.53 -3.42
N VAL A 178 -4.35 -2.11 -3.51
CA VAL A 178 -4.69 -3.29 -2.72
C VAL A 178 -5.45 -4.30 -3.58
N ASP A 179 -5.06 -5.57 -3.49
CA ASP A 179 -5.83 -6.68 -4.07
C ASP A 179 -7.03 -7.02 -3.18
N LYS A 180 -8.24 -6.96 -3.75
CA LYS A 180 -9.48 -7.23 -3.02
C LYS A 180 -9.57 -8.67 -2.52
N LYS A 181 -9.11 -9.62 -3.32
CA LYS A 181 -9.27 -11.03 -3.04
C LYS A 181 -8.41 -11.42 -1.84
N ILE A 182 -7.12 -11.08 -1.90
CA ILE A 182 -6.18 -11.39 -0.82
C ILE A 182 -6.50 -10.57 0.43
N THR A 183 -7.04 -9.35 0.31
CA THR A 183 -7.48 -8.59 1.49
C THR A 183 -8.62 -9.28 2.24
N LYS A 184 -9.56 -9.91 1.52
CA LYS A 184 -10.61 -10.70 2.14
C LYS A 184 -10.02 -11.94 2.84
N GLU A 185 -9.12 -12.65 2.17
CA GLU A 185 -8.41 -13.81 2.75
C GLU A 185 -7.60 -13.43 4.00
N LEU A 186 -6.94 -12.27 3.99
CA LEU A 186 -6.23 -11.71 5.15
C LEU A 186 -7.18 -11.42 6.31
N SER A 187 -8.32 -10.79 6.05
CA SER A 187 -9.34 -10.51 7.08
C SER A 187 -9.86 -11.81 7.71
N ASP A 188 -10.14 -12.82 6.89
CA ASP A 188 -10.60 -14.13 7.35
C ASP A 188 -9.52 -14.85 8.16
N TYR A 189 -8.26 -14.75 7.76
CA TYR A 189 -7.12 -15.27 8.52
C TYR A 189 -6.94 -14.56 9.86
N GLN A 190 -6.97 -13.23 9.89
CA GLN A 190 -6.87 -12.44 11.14
C GLN A 190 -7.95 -12.84 12.13
N PHE A 191 -9.19 -12.98 11.66
CA PHE A 191 -10.30 -13.43 12.51
C PHE A 191 -10.05 -14.83 13.09
N ARG A 192 -9.60 -15.80 12.27
CA ARG A 192 -9.26 -17.15 12.75
C ARG A 192 -8.16 -17.15 13.80
N VAL A 193 -7.07 -16.40 13.56
CA VAL A 193 -5.95 -16.32 14.51
C VAL A 193 -6.40 -15.69 15.82
N PHE A 194 -7.15 -14.58 15.76
CA PHE A 194 -7.65 -13.91 16.96
C PHE A 194 -8.54 -14.85 17.80
N ASN A 195 -9.52 -15.50 17.17
CA ASN A 195 -10.40 -16.45 17.88
C ASN A 195 -9.62 -17.61 18.50
N ARG A 196 -8.57 -18.10 17.83
CA ARG A 196 -7.72 -19.15 18.39
C ARG A 196 -6.97 -18.68 19.63
N VAL A 197 -6.41 -17.48 19.59
CA VAL A 197 -5.73 -16.88 20.75
C VAL A 197 -6.71 -16.68 21.90
N GLU A 198 -7.91 -16.16 21.61
CA GLU A 198 -8.97 -15.99 22.61
C GLU A 198 -9.37 -17.34 23.24
N LEU A 199 -9.63 -18.37 22.44
CA LEU A 199 -9.93 -19.72 22.93
C LEU A 199 -8.78 -20.32 23.75
N ALA A 200 -7.53 -20.06 23.39
CA ALA A 200 -6.38 -20.52 24.15
C ALA A 200 -6.30 -19.84 25.52
N ILE A 201 -6.58 -18.53 25.58
CA ILE A 201 -6.65 -17.75 26.82
C ILE A 201 -7.79 -18.26 27.71
N LEU A 202 -8.99 -18.47 27.15
CA LEU A 202 -10.14 -19.00 27.89
C LEU A 202 -9.83 -20.36 28.53
N ARG A 203 -9.22 -21.28 27.77
CA ARG A 203 -8.77 -22.59 28.28
C ARG A 203 -7.73 -22.45 29.39
N GLN A 204 -6.80 -21.51 29.27
CA GLN A 204 -5.80 -21.24 30.31
C GLN A 204 -6.45 -20.65 31.58
N MET A 205 -7.55 -19.93 31.44
CA MET A 205 -8.36 -19.43 32.54
C MET A 205 -9.34 -20.45 33.13
N GLY A 206 -9.39 -21.67 32.58
CA GLY A 206 -10.25 -22.76 33.07
C GLY A 206 -11.74 -22.55 32.80
N ILE A 207 -12.09 -21.71 31.80
CA ILE A 207 -13.45 -21.47 31.32
C ILE A 207 -13.65 -22.19 29.99
#